data_AF-A0A1M6EE55-F1
#
_entry.id   AF-A0A1M6EE55-F1
#
_cell.length_a   1.000
_cell.length_b   1.000
_cell.length_c   1.000
_cell.angle_alpha   90.00
_cell.angle_beta   90.00
_cell.angle_gamma   90.00
#
_symmetry.space_group_name_H-M   'P 1'
#
loop_
_entity.id
_entity.type
_entity.pdbx_description
1 polymer ?
#
loop_
_entity_poly.entity_id
_entity_poly.type
_entity_poly.pdbx_seq_one_letter_code
_entity_poly.pdbx_strand_id
1 'polypeptide(L)'
;MAEEADRKPTAEEVNQRIKELRNRKQKYEAYQNELKKTGQNEISTTDADARLMCNNNNNVDVSYNVQTTVDAKHKLVADFKITTKPNDLGELDNMALRAKKIFQAKGLEVLADKGYYKAEDLKKCVENQITPYVTKQMYSNGTGDRDFYTDRFTYVKDRNLYLCPADKELFFWRNRYTRKKVL
;
A
#
# COMPACT_ATOMS: atom_id res chain seq x y z
N MET A 1 -50.78 -5.87 2.12
CA MET A 1 -51.12 -4.46 1.87
C MET A 1 -50.07 -3.96 0.91
N ALA A 2 -50.45 -3.67 -0.34
CA ALA A 2 -49.54 -3.22 -1.38
C ALA A 2 -49.21 -1.74 -1.16
N GLU A 3 -47.92 -1.38 -1.16
CA GLU A 3 -47.49 0.01 -1.13
C GLU A 3 -47.93 0.71 -2.42
N GLU A 4 -48.80 1.71 -2.30
CA GLU A 4 -49.12 2.65 -3.38
C GLU A 4 -47.89 3.53 -3.66
N ALA A 5 -47.14 3.20 -4.71
CA ALA A 5 -46.06 4.01 -5.23
C ALA A 5 -46.45 4.62 -6.59
N ASP A 6 -47.40 5.56 -6.63
CA ASP A 6 -47.65 6.36 -7.84
C ASP A 6 -48.02 7.84 -7.55
N ARG A 7 -47.33 8.43 -6.56
CA ARG A 7 -47.41 9.88 -6.33
C ARG A 7 -46.58 10.62 -7.39
N LYS A 8 -47.24 11.34 -8.30
CA LYS A 8 -46.59 12.26 -9.24
C LYS A 8 -46.10 13.51 -8.50
N PRO A 9 -44.79 13.83 -8.53
CA PRO A 9 -44.27 15.01 -7.85
C PRO A 9 -44.79 16.30 -8.50
N THR A 10 -45.00 17.34 -7.70
CA THR A 10 -45.44 18.65 -8.20
C THR A 10 -44.31 19.37 -8.95
N ALA A 11 -44.66 20.36 -9.79
CA ALA A 11 -43.68 21.14 -10.54
C ALA A 11 -42.64 21.83 -9.64
N GLU A 12 -43.05 22.24 -8.43
CA GLU A 12 -42.16 22.82 -7.42
C GLU A 12 -41.17 21.79 -6.86
N GLU A 13 -41.62 20.58 -6.52
CA GLU A 13 -40.75 19.49 -6.06
C GLU A 13 -39.73 19.09 -7.15
N VAL A 14 -40.15 19.09 -8.42
CA VAL A 14 -39.27 18.84 -9.57
C VAL A 14 -38.21 19.93 -9.69
N ASN A 15 -38.60 21.21 -9.62
CA ASN A 15 -37.65 22.33 -9.69
C ASN A 15 -36.65 22.33 -8.52
N GLN A 16 -37.11 21.99 -7.32
CA GLN A 16 -36.24 21.84 -6.15
C GLN A 16 -35.21 20.72 -6.35
N ARG A 17 -35.65 19.54 -6.82
CA ARG A 17 -34.74 18.43 -7.16
C ARG A 17 -33.73 18.81 -8.24
N ILE A 18 -34.15 19.53 -9.28
CA ILE A 18 -33.23 20.02 -10.33
C ILE A 18 -32.17 20.95 -9.73
N LYS A 19 -32.56 21.84 -8.82
CA LYS A 19 -31.61 22.74 -8.13
C LYS A 19 -30.62 21.95 -7.28
N GLU A 20 -31.07 20.97 -6.51
CA GLU A 20 -30.21 20.08 -5.72
C GLU A 20 -29.22 19.31 -6.60
N LEU A 21 -29.68 18.75 -7.72
CA LEU A 21 -28.82 18.02 -8.66
C LEU A 21 -27.76 18.94 -9.30
N ARG A 22 -28.13 20.18 -9.66
CA ARG A 22 -27.17 21.17 -10.18
C ARG A 22 -26.10 21.53 -9.13
N ASN A 23 -26.50 21.74 -7.88
CA ASN A 23 -25.56 22.01 -6.79
C ASN A 23 -24.61 20.82 -6.54
N ARG A 24 -25.14 19.59 -6.55
CA ARG A 24 -24.32 18.37 -6.43
C ARG A 24 -23.34 18.21 -7.58
N LYS A 25 -23.78 18.48 -8.83
CA LYS A 25 -22.90 18.45 -10.01
C LYS A 25 -21.71 19.39 -9.84
N GLN A 26 -21.95 20.65 -9.48
CA GLN A 26 -20.88 21.63 -9.26
C GLN A 26 -19.89 21.18 -8.18
N LYS A 27 -20.41 20.63 -7.07
CA LYS A 27 -19.58 20.08 -5.98
C LYS A 27 -18.68 18.94 -6.47
N TYR A 28 -19.21 17.99 -7.24
CA TYR A 28 -18.43 16.86 -7.75
C TYR A 28 -17.41 17.28 -8.82
N GLU A 29 -17.74 18.25 -9.67
CA GLU A 29 -16.78 18.83 -10.63
C GLU A 29 -15.60 19.49 -9.91
N ALA A 30 -15.85 20.18 -8.79
CA ALA A 30 -14.79 20.73 -7.95
C ALA A 30 -13.87 19.65 -7.38
N TYR A 31 -14.44 18.58 -6.78
CA TYR A 31 -13.65 17.46 -6.27
C TYR A 31 -12.85 16.75 -7.37
N GLN A 32 -13.43 16.56 -8.55
CA GLN A 32 -12.73 15.95 -9.67
C GLN A 32 -11.53 16.80 -10.12
N ASN A 33 -11.69 18.12 -10.13
CA ASN A 33 -10.59 19.03 -10.46
C ASN A 33 -9.50 19.01 -9.39
N GLU A 34 -9.86 18.91 -8.12
CA GLU A 34 -8.91 18.76 -7.01
C GLU A 34 -8.12 17.44 -7.09
N LEU A 35 -8.79 16.31 -7.33
CA LEU A 35 -8.14 15.02 -7.57
C LEU A 35 -7.13 15.10 -8.72
N LYS A 36 -7.51 15.72 -9.84
CA LYS A 36 -6.62 15.91 -11.00
C LYS A 36 -5.41 16.78 -10.67
N LYS A 37 -5.57 17.84 -9.87
CA LYS A 37 -4.48 18.74 -9.48
C LYS A 37 -3.50 18.08 -8.50
N THR A 38 -4.02 17.34 -7.54
CA THR A 38 -3.23 16.70 -6.48
C THR A 38 -2.64 15.36 -6.93
N GLY A 39 -3.17 14.75 -7.99
CA GLY A 39 -2.80 13.41 -8.44
C GLY A 39 -3.27 12.30 -7.50
N GLN A 40 -4.16 12.62 -6.55
CA GLN A 40 -4.73 11.64 -5.61
C GLN A 40 -5.88 10.88 -6.27
N ASN A 41 -6.14 9.68 -5.76
CA ASN A 41 -7.24 8.83 -6.24
C ASN A 41 -8.54 9.02 -5.43
N GLU A 42 -8.44 9.60 -4.24
CA GLU A 42 -9.58 9.82 -3.34
C GLU A 42 -9.43 11.10 -2.53
N ILE A 43 -10.57 11.66 -2.11
CA ILE A 43 -10.69 12.79 -1.18
C ILE A 43 -11.63 12.37 -0.06
N SER A 44 -11.15 12.44 1.17
CA SER A 44 -12.00 12.34 2.34
C SER A 44 -12.64 13.71 2.61
N THR A 45 -13.96 13.75 2.69
CA THR A 45 -14.72 15.00 2.90
C THR A 45 -14.83 15.41 4.37
N THR A 46 -14.43 14.52 5.29
CA THR A 46 -14.56 14.73 6.75
C THR A 46 -13.21 15.10 7.36
N ASP A 47 -12.15 14.38 6.98
CA ASP A 47 -10.78 14.62 7.44
C ASP A 47 -9.80 14.41 6.28
N ALA A 48 -8.97 15.42 5.99
CA ALA A 48 -8.06 15.44 4.85
C ALA A 48 -6.93 14.38 4.89
N ASP A 49 -6.60 13.84 6.06
CA ASP A 49 -5.54 12.85 6.27
C ASP A 49 -6.07 11.40 6.34
N ALA A 50 -7.38 11.22 6.54
CA ALA A 50 -8.01 9.91 6.56
C ALA A 50 -8.20 9.33 5.15
N ARG A 51 -8.00 8.02 4.98
CA ARG A 51 -8.11 7.32 3.69
C ARG A 51 -8.91 6.03 3.85
N LEU A 52 -9.49 5.54 2.75
CA LEU A 52 -10.15 4.24 2.74
C LEU A 52 -9.08 3.14 2.71
N MET A 53 -9.06 2.29 3.74
CA MET A 53 -8.06 1.24 3.89
C MET A 53 -8.73 -0.12 4.08
N CYS A 54 -8.20 -1.15 3.42
CA CYS A 54 -8.65 -2.52 3.62
C CYS A 54 -8.18 -3.04 4.99
N ASN A 55 -9.10 -3.58 5.78
CA ASN A 55 -8.80 -4.26 7.03
C ASN A 55 -8.67 -5.79 6.83
N ASN A 56 -8.31 -6.50 7.89
CA ASN A 56 -8.08 -7.95 7.87
C ASN A 56 -9.28 -8.81 7.41
N ASN A 57 -10.49 -8.25 7.34
CA ASN A 57 -11.71 -8.96 6.94
C ASN A 57 -12.21 -8.58 5.53
N ASN A 58 -11.34 -8.00 4.68
CA ASN A 58 -11.72 -7.43 3.38
C ASN A 58 -12.75 -6.30 3.44
N ASN A 59 -13.02 -5.75 4.64
CA ASN A 59 -13.84 -4.56 4.78
C ASN A 59 -12.96 -3.33 4.56
N VAL A 60 -13.56 -2.26 4.03
CA VAL A 60 -12.87 -0.99 3.77
C VAL A 60 -13.43 0.05 4.73
N ASP A 61 -12.57 0.58 5.59
CA ASP A 61 -12.92 1.58 6.58
C ASP A 61 -12.11 2.86 6.36
N VAL A 62 -12.66 3.99 6.78
CA VAL A 62 -11.94 5.26 6.81
C VAL A 62 -10.98 5.23 8.00
N SER A 63 -9.68 5.26 7.74
CA SER A 63 -8.64 5.05 8.75
C SER A 63 -7.42 5.95 8.54
N TYR A 64 -6.60 6.05 9.59
CA TYR A 64 -5.26 6.61 9.52
C TYR A 64 -4.24 5.47 9.60
N ASN A 65 -3.21 5.52 8.77
CA ASN A 65 -2.07 4.64 8.94
C ASN A 65 -1.01 5.38 9.76
N VAL A 66 -0.76 4.91 10.99
CA VAL A 66 0.20 5.51 11.92
C VAL A 66 1.40 4.60 12.09
N GLN A 67 2.56 5.13 11.71
CA GLN A 67 3.86 4.49 11.86
C GLN A 67 4.47 4.96 13.17
N THR A 68 4.85 4.03 14.05
CA THR A 68 5.35 4.37 15.40
C THR A 68 6.70 3.71 15.67
N THR A 69 7.64 4.47 16.22
CA THR A 69 8.94 3.96 16.69
C THR A 69 8.96 3.93 18.21
N VAL A 70 9.37 2.80 18.79
CA VAL A 70 9.45 2.60 20.24
C VAL A 70 10.87 2.24 20.63
N ASP A 71 11.37 2.83 21.71
CA ASP A 71 12.64 2.45 22.32
C ASP A 71 12.54 1.06 22.96
N ALA A 72 13.46 0.17 22.59
CA ALA A 72 13.46 -1.20 23.07
C ALA A 72 13.80 -1.31 24.56
N LYS A 73 14.60 -0.39 25.11
CA LYS A 73 15.09 -0.47 26.50
C LYS A 73 14.06 0.02 27.52
N HIS A 74 13.46 1.17 27.26
CA HIS A 74 12.56 1.89 28.17
C HIS A 74 11.10 1.82 27.75
N LYS A 75 10.79 1.23 26.59
CA LYS A 75 9.43 1.09 26.05
C LYS A 75 8.71 2.42 25.83
N LEU A 76 9.47 3.48 25.58
CA LEU A 76 8.94 4.81 25.29
C LEU A 76 8.73 4.99 23.79
N VAL A 77 7.62 5.61 23.42
CA VAL A 77 7.40 6.04 22.03
C VAL A 77 8.39 7.17 21.73
N ALA A 78 9.28 6.91 20.78
CA ALA A 78 10.30 7.86 20.37
C ALA A 78 9.77 8.82 19.30
N ASP A 79 8.92 8.33 18.40
CA ASP A 79 8.40 9.09 17.28
C ASP A 79 7.16 8.43 16.67
N PHE A 80 6.36 9.20 15.96
CA PHE A 80 5.28 8.69 15.14
C PHE A 80 5.10 9.53 13.86
N LYS A 81 4.53 8.91 12.82
CA LYS A 81 4.21 9.57 11.55
C LYS A 81 2.92 9.02 10.98
N ILE A 82 2.04 9.91 10.55
CA ILE A 82 0.82 9.55 9.83
C ILE A 82 1.14 9.46 8.34
N THR A 83 0.70 8.39 7.69
CA THR A 83 0.81 8.19 6.25
C THR A 83 -0.58 7.95 5.65
N THR A 84 -0.78 8.46 4.44
CA THR A 84 -1.98 8.21 3.64
C THR A 84 -1.88 6.92 2.83
N LYS A 85 -0.72 6.24 2.87
CA LYS A 85 -0.56 4.94 2.22
C LYS A 85 -1.26 3.85 3.03
N PRO A 86 -2.01 2.94 2.38
CA PRO A 86 -2.74 1.88 3.07
C PRO A 86 -1.83 0.75 3.59
N ASN A 87 -0.57 0.68 3.15
CA ASN A 87 0.37 -0.37 3.57
C ASN A 87 1.66 0.23 4.14
N ASP A 88 2.40 -0.60 4.88
CA ASP A 88 3.64 -0.21 5.56
C ASP A 88 4.88 -0.33 4.66
N LEU A 89 4.70 -0.83 3.44
CA LEU A 89 5.76 -0.94 2.45
C LEU A 89 6.29 0.46 2.10
N GLY A 90 7.59 0.69 2.26
CA GLY A 90 8.18 2.00 2.02
C GLY A 90 8.27 2.91 3.24
N GLU A 91 7.93 2.44 4.45
CA GLU A 91 7.98 3.27 5.66
C GLU A 91 9.11 2.89 6.64
N LEU A 92 9.84 1.79 6.39
CA LEU A 92 10.92 1.32 7.27
C LEU A 92 12.09 2.30 7.33
N ASP A 93 12.67 2.66 6.19
CA ASP A 93 13.82 3.55 6.10
C ASP A 93 13.51 4.93 6.67
N ASN A 94 12.33 5.45 6.34
CA ASN A 94 11.79 6.72 6.80
C ASN A 94 11.75 6.78 8.34
N MET A 95 11.14 5.78 9.00
CA MET A 95 11.05 5.77 10.46
C MET A 95 12.39 5.49 11.15
N ALA A 96 13.19 4.58 10.58
CA ALA A 96 14.50 4.25 11.12
C ALA A 96 15.48 5.44 11.09
N LEU A 97 15.47 6.23 10.01
CA LEU A 97 16.30 7.44 9.90
C LEU A 97 15.87 8.53 10.88
N ARG A 98 14.56 8.71 11.08
CA ARG A 98 14.03 9.63 12.09
C ARG A 98 14.45 9.22 13.49
N ALA A 99 14.32 7.93 13.83
CA ALA A 99 14.77 7.37 15.09
C ALA A 99 16.27 7.62 15.31
N LYS A 100 17.10 7.33 14.31
CA LYS A 100 18.55 7.57 14.37
C LYS A 100 18.87 9.04 14.67
N LYS A 101 18.15 9.98 14.06
CA LYS A 101 18.31 11.42 14.30
C LYS A 101 17.91 11.82 15.72
N ILE A 102 16.80 11.29 16.24
CA ILE A 102 16.30 11.58 17.60
C ILE A 102 17.30 11.08 18.65
N PHE A 103 17.79 9.85 18.50
CA PHE A 103 18.75 9.27 19.43
C PHE A 103 20.19 9.75 19.21
N GLN A 104 20.45 10.52 18.15
CA GLN A 104 21.79 10.99 17.74
C GLN A 104 22.82 9.83 17.69
N ALA A 105 22.34 8.64 17.33
CA ALA A 105 23.14 7.42 17.38
C ALA A 105 23.97 7.27 16.10
N LYS A 106 25.22 6.81 16.23
CA LYS A 106 26.08 6.51 15.07
C LYS A 106 25.52 5.35 14.24
N GLY A 107 25.00 4.33 14.92
CA GLY A 107 24.26 3.22 14.31
C GLY A 107 23.08 2.82 15.19
N LEU A 108 22.12 2.12 14.59
CA LEU A 108 20.87 1.74 15.24
C LEU A 108 20.45 0.34 14.80
N GLU A 109 19.96 -0.47 15.73
CA GLU A 109 19.28 -1.73 15.41
C GLU A 109 17.77 -1.51 15.38
N VAL A 110 17.10 -1.96 14.33
CA VAL A 110 15.66 -1.74 14.14
C VAL A 110 14.97 -3.07 13.92
N LEU A 111 14.01 -3.41 14.77
CA LEU A 111 13.12 -4.55 14.60
C LEU A 111 11.80 -4.07 14.02
N ALA A 112 11.34 -4.69 12.93
CA ALA A 112 10.04 -4.37 12.32
C ALA A 112 9.31 -5.62 11.82
N ASP A 113 8.00 -5.52 11.68
CA ASP A 113 7.17 -6.62 11.19
C ASP A 113 7.37 -6.88 9.68
N LYS A 114 6.94 -8.06 9.22
CA LYS A 114 6.93 -8.52 7.83
C LYS A 114 6.34 -7.49 6.85
N GLY A 115 5.36 -6.68 7.26
CA GLY A 115 4.77 -5.61 6.45
C GLY A 115 5.77 -4.56 5.95
N TYR A 116 6.87 -4.37 6.67
CA TYR A 116 7.94 -3.43 6.36
C TYR A 116 9.02 -3.99 5.43
N TYR A 117 8.89 -5.25 4.99
CA TYR A 117 9.90 -5.90 4.17
C TYR A 117 9.91 -5.35 2.74
N LYS A 118 10.80 -4.39 2.49
CA LYS A 118 11.09 -3.86 1.16
C LYS A 118 12.60 -3.74 0.95
N ALA A 119 13.12 -4.39 -0.09
CA ALA A 119 14.56 -4.50 -0.33
C ALA A 119 15.27 -3.13 -0.46
N GLU A 120 14.61 -2.16 -1.10
CA GLU A 120 15.13 -0.78 -1.23
C GLU A 120 15.30 -0.10 0.13
N ASP A 121 14.34 -0.29 1.04
CA ASP A 121 14.37 0.34 2.36
C ASP A 121 15.42 -0.33 3.25
N LEU A 122 15.51 -1.67 3.20
CA LEU A 122 16.57 -2.43 3.89
C LEU A 122 17.97 -1.97 3.45
N LYS A 123 18.17 -1.80 2.13
CA LYS A 123 19.43 -1.30 1.58
C LYS A 123 19.75 0.09 2.12
N LYS A 124 18.80 1.03 2.09
CA LYS A 124 19.00 2.38 2.63
C LYS A 124 19.30 2.39 4.12
N CYS A 125 18.64 1.53 4.91
CA CYS A 125 18.97 1.37 6.32
C CYS A 125 20.44 0.99 6.51
N VAL A 126 20.91 -0.05 5.80
CA VAL A 126 22.30 -0.53 5.89
C VAL A 126 23.31 0.54 5.44
N GLU A 127 23.03 1.24 4.34
CA GLU A 127 23.86 2.38 3.87
C GLU A 127 23.98 3.50 4.91
N ASN A 128 22.95 3.65 5.75
CA ASN A 128 22.93 4.62 6.85
C ASN A 128 23.34 4.02 8.20
N GLN A 129 24.07 2.90 8.23
CA GLN A 129 24.56 2.25 9.46
C GLN A 129 23.43 1.85 10.41
N ILE A 130 22.27 1.50 9.85
CA ILE A 130 21.14 0.93 10.58
C ILE A 130 21.08 -0.56 10.23
N THR A 131 20.97 -1.42 11.23
CA THR A 131 20.83 -2.87 11.07
C THR A 131 19.35 -3.24 11.22
N PRO A 132 18.61 -3.48 10.12
CA PRO A 132 17.20 -3.85 10.19
C PRO A 132 17.04 -5.38 10.36
N TYR A 133 16.21 -5.77 11.31
CA TYR A 133 15.72 -7.14 11.50
C TYR A 133 14.25 -7.18 11.07
N VAL A 134 13.99 -7.73 9.89
CA VAL A 134 12.64 -7.82 9.32
C VAL A 134 12.43 -9.20 8.71
N THR A 135 11.30 -9.82 9.03
CA THR A 135 10.95 -11.14 8.48
C THR A 135 10.71 -11.04 6.97
N LYS A 136 11.38 -11.89 6.19
CA LYS A 136 11.23 -11.95 4.73
C LYS A 136 9.79 -12.33 4.35
N GLN A 137 9.21 -11.60 3.39
CA GLN A 137 7.92 -11.98 2.83
C GLN A 137 8.02 -13.23 1.97
N MET A 138 7.37 -14.30 2.42
CA MET A 138 7.08 -15.48 1.60
C MET A 138 5.71 -15.32 0.95
N TYR A 139 5.66 -15.53 -0.36
CA TYR A 139 4.43 -15.52 -1.15
C TYR A 139 4.16 -16.93 -1.66
N SER A 140 2.92 -17.40 -1.47
CA SER A 140 2.47 -18.62 -2.13
C SER A 140 2.34 -18.37 -3.63
N ASN A 141 2.81 -19.32 -4.42
CA ASN A 141 2.49 -19.38 -5.85
C ASN A 141 1.11 -20.02 -6.07
N GLY A 142 0.64 -20.05 -7.32
CA GLY A 142 -0.65 -20.68 -7.67
C GLY A 142 -0.69 -22.20 -7.49
N THR A 143 0.45 -22.86 -7.25
CA THR A 143 0.49 -24.32 -7.03
C THR A 143 0.25 -24.69 -5.57
N GLY A 144 0.43 -23.76 -4.62
CA GLY A 144 0.32 -24.02 -3.18
C GLY A 144 1.42 -24.91 -2.62
N ASP A 145 2.37 -25.33 -3.47
CA ASP A 145 3.48 -26.18 -3.11
C ASP A 145 4.63 -25.32 -2.57
N ARG A 146 4.88 -25.42 -1.27
CA ARG A 146 5.92 -24.67 -0.55
C ARG A 146 7.32 -24.96 -1.07
N ASP A 147 7.53 -26.14 -1.65
CA ASP A 147 8.83 -26.50 -2.21
C ASP A 147 9.15 -25.69 -3.46
N PHE A 148 8.14 -25.13 -4.14
CA PHE A 148 8.30 -24.30 -5.34
C PHE A 148 7.95 -22.83 -5.12
N TYR A 149 8.00 -22.32 -3.88
CA TYR A 149 7.85 -20.90 -3.63
C TYR A 149 9.04 -20.09 -4.14
N THR A 150 8.81 -18.82 -4.48
CA THR A 150 9.79 -17.95 -5.15
C THR A 150 11.10 -17.80 -4.37
N ASP A 151 11.06 -17.91 -3.04
CA ASP A 151 12.23 -17.82 -2.17
C ASP A 151 13.12 -19.07 -2.19
N ARG A 152 12.64 -20.20 -2.75
CA ARG A 152 13.41 -21.42 -2.96
C ARG A 152 14.22 -21.40 -4.26
N PHE A 153 13.95 -20.45 -5.15
CA PHE A 153 14.70 -20.30 -6.40
C PHE A 153 16.00 -19.54 -6.17
N THR A 154 17.10 -20.07 -6.72
CA THR A 154 18.42 -19.44 -6.62
C THR A 154 18.76 -18.73 -7.92
N TYR A 155 19.05 -17.44 -7.86
CA TYR A 155 19.50 -16.69 -9.03
C TYR A 155 21.00 -16.90 -9.28
N VAL A 156 21.35 -17.38 -10.47
CA VAL A 156 22.74 -17.58 -10.91
C VAL A 156 23.13 -16.42 -11.83
N LYS A 157 23.82 -15.43 -11.26
CA LYS A 157 24.17 -14.18 -11.94
C LYS A 157 25.00 -14.39 -13.21
N ASP A 158 25.95 -15.32 -13.19
CA ASP A 158 26.88 -15.54 -14.31
C ASP A 158 26.20 -16.04 -15.58
N ARG A 159 25.11 -16.79 -15.43
CA ARG A 159 24.33 -17.35 -16.55
C ARG A 159 22.99 -16.67 -16.76
N ASN A 160 22.65 -15.66 -15.94
CA ASN A 160 21.38 -14.94 -15.97
C ASN A 160 20.16 -15.88 -15.98
N LEU A 161 20.12 -16.84 -15.05
CA LEU A 161 19.02 -17.79 -14.91
C LEU A 161 18.67 -18.07 -13.45
N TYR A 162 17.50 -18.65 -13.23
CA TYR A 162 17.10 -19.16 -11.92
C TYR A 162 17.21 -20.68 -11.90
N LEU A 163 17.77 -21.22 -10.82
CA LEU A 163 17.68 -22.64 -10.50
C LEU A 163 16.44 -22.87 -9.65
N CYS A 164 15.58 -23.78 -10.10
CA CYS A 164 14.46 -24.23 -9.28
C CYS A 164 14.93 -25.21 -8.20
N PRO A 165 14.07 -25.48 -7.19
CA PRO A 165 14.39 -26.39 -6.08
C PRO A 165 14.60 -27.86 -6.49
N ALA A 166 14.20 -28.21 -7.72
CA ALA A 166 14.46 -29.50 -8.36
C ALA A 166 15.63 -29.44 -9.37
N ASP A 167 16.54 -28.47 -9.20
CA ASP A 167 17.75 -28.25 -10.00
C ASP A 167 17.50 -28.06 -11.51
N LYS A 168 16.30 -27.61 -11.89
CA LYS A 168 16.00 -27.23 -13.29
C LYS A 168 16.34 -25.77 -13.53
N GLU A 169 16.94 -25.52 -14.69
CA GLU A 169 17.31 -24.19 -15.14
C GLU A 169 16.10 -23.47 -15.76
N LEU A 170 15.79 -22.29 -15.24
CA LEU A 170 14.76 -21.39 -15.75
C LEU A 170 15.41 -20.16 -16.38
N PHE A 171 15.31 -20.07 -17.69
CA PHE A 171 15.79 -18.93 -18.46
C PHE A 171 14.76 -17.79 -18.43
N PHE A 172 15.26 -16.56 -18.43
CA PHE A 172 14.41 -15.40 -18.64
C PHE A 172 13.87 -15.41 -20.08
N TRP A 173 12.62 -15.84 -20.26
CA TRP A 173 11.93 -15.77 -21.54
C TRP A 173 10.78 -14.79 -21.47
N ARG A 174 10.78 -13.80 -22.38
CA ARG A 174 9.75 -12.77 -22.47
C ARG A 174 8.81 -13.17 -23.60
N ASN A 175 7.61 -13.63 -23.26
CA ASN A 175 6.54 -13.82 -24.23
C ASN A 175 6.20 -12.47 -24.88
N ARG A 176 6.63 -12.26 -26.13
CA ARG A 176 6.14 -11.14 -26.95
C ARG A 176 4.80 -11.55 -27.54
N TYR A 177 3.72 -11.12 -26.91
CA TYR A 177 2.40 -11.21 -27.50
C TYR A 177 2.25 -10.10 -28.56
N THR A 178 2.49 -10.44 -29.82
CA THR A 178 1.93 -9.67 -30.94
C THR A 178 0.60 -10.34 -31.29
N ARG A 179 -0.48 -9.55 -31.35
CA ARG A 179 -1.88 -9.99 -31.56
C ARG A 179 -2.01 -11.40 -32.17
N LYS A 180 -2.38 -12.37 -31.31
CA LYS A 180 -2.84 -13.74 -31.64
C LYS A 180 -1.89 -14.63 -32.48
N LYS A 181 -0.63 -14.81 -32.07
CA LYS A 181 0.13 -16.06 -32.27
C LYS A 181 1.41 -16.04 -31.41
N VAL A 182 1.70 -17.15 -30.75
CA VAL A 182 2.98 -17.38 -30.05
C VAL A 182 4.01 -17.76 -31.11
N LEU A 183 5.15 -17.06 -31.12
CA LEU A 183 6.36 -17.47 -31.83
C LEU A 183 7.21 -18.32 -30.89
#